data_AF-A0A7S0WWF1-F1
#
_entry.id   AF-A0A7S0WWF1-F1
#
_cell.length_a   1.000
_cell.length_b   1.000
_cell.length_c   1.000
_cell.angle_alpha   90.00
_cell.angle_beta   90.00
_cell.angle_gamma   90.00
#
_symmetry.space_group_name_H-M   'P 1'
#
loop_
_entity.id
_entity.type
_entity.pdbx_description
1 polymer ?
#
loop_
_entity_poly.entity_id
_entity_poly.type
_entity_poly.pdbx_seq_one_letter_code
_entity_poly.pdbx_strand_id
1 'polypeptide(L)'
;GALGALVSNLYTLAFIAIQLAVHMVVVLGFGSLAKLPMEAILTASNANVGGPATAAAMAAARGWSHMINPAMLTGSLGYAIGTAVGGSVGAFLKWYWPLGVL
;
A
#
# COMPACT_ATOMS: atom_id res chain seq x y z
N GLY A 1 -12.03 -11.68 -16.28
CA GLY A 1 -12.12 -10.86 -15.05
C GLY A 1 -10.73 -10.53 -14.53
N ALA A 2 -10.58 -9.50 -13.70
CA ALA A 2 -9.28 -9.00 -13.22
C ALA A 2 -8.37 -10.10 -12.62
N LEU A 3 -8.95 -11.05 -11.86
CA LEU A 3 -8.24 -12.22 -11.33
C LEU A 3 -7.67 -13.12 -12.44
N GLY A 4 -8.43 -13.33 -13.52
CA GLY A 4 -7.97 -14.11 -14.68
C GLY A 4 -6.79 -13.44 -15.40
N ALA A 5 -6.80 -12.11 -15.53
CA ALA A 5 -5.71 -11.36 -16.15
C ALA A 5 -4.43 -11.30 -15.30
N LEU A 6 -4.60 -11.34 -13.97
CA LEU A 6 -3.49 -11.48 -13.01
C LEU A 6 -2.82 -12.85 -13.13
N VAL A 7 -3.61 -13.92 -13.09
CA VAL A 7 -3.09 -15.29 -13.11
C VAL A 7 -2.58 -15.69 -14.49
N SER A 8 -3.16 -15.13 -15.57
CA SER A 8 -2.72 -15.43 -16.92
C SER A 8 -1.41 -14.74 -17.31
N ASN A 9 -0.96 -13.73 -16.56
CA ASN A 9 0.19 -12.91 -16.92
C ASN A 9 1.27 -12.98 -15.83
N LEU A 10 2.20 -13.93 -16.01
CA LEU A 10 3.25 -14.22 -15.05
C LEU A 10 4.12 -12.99 -14.72
N TYR A 11 4.30 -12.08 -15.68
CA TYR A 11 5.05 -10.85 -15.48
C TYR A 11 4.39 -9.92 -14.46
N THR A 12 3.06 -9.82 -14.46
CA THR A 12 2.31 -9.01 -13.50
C THR A 12 2.41 -9.58 -12.09
N LEU A 13 2.34 -10.92 -11.96
CA LEU A 13 2.53 -11.59 -10.67
C LEU A 13 3.95 -11.39 -10.14
N ALA A 14 4.96 -11.55 -10.99
CA ALA A 14 6.35 -11.32 -10.62
C ALA A 14 6.58 -9.87 -10.17
N PHE A 15 6.02 -8.90 -10.89
CA PHE A 15 6.10 -7.49 -10.53
C PHE A 15 5.47 -7.20 -9.16
N ILE A 16 4.26 -7.70 -8.89
CA ILE A 16 3.59 -7.53 -7.60
C ILE A 16 4.38 -8.21 -6.48
N ALA A 17 4.90 -9.41 -6.72
CA ALA A 17 5.69 -10.14 -5.73
C ALA A 17 6.97 -9.37 -5.36
N ILE A 18 7.69 -8.82 -6.35
CA ILE A 18 8.87 -7.99 -6.12
C ILE A 18 8.49 -6.72 -5.34
N GLN A 19 7.41 -6.04 -5.74
CA GLN A 19 6.94 -4.84 -5.05
C GLN A 19 6.64 -5.12 -3.56
N LEU A 20 5.93 -6.20 -3.26
CA LEU A 20 5.61 -6.61 -1.89
C LEU A 20 6.85 -7.04 -1.10
N ALA A 21 7.78 -7.74 -1.74
CA ALA A 21 9.04 -8.15 -1.12
C ALA A 21 9.88 -6.92 -0.73
N VAL A 22 10.07 -5.98 -1.65
CA VAL A 22 10.79 -4.72 -1.40
C VAL A 22 10.07 -3.91 -0.31
N HIS A 23 8.75 -3.79 -0.37
CA HIS A 23 7.95 -3.11 0.67
C HIS A 23 8.22 -3.69 2.05
N MET A 24 8.17 -5.03 2.20
CA MET A 24 8.43 -5.68 3.48
C MET A 24 9.86 -5.46 3.98
N VAL A 25 10.86 -5.58 3.09
CA VAL A 25 12.27 -5.33 3.45
C VAL A 25 12.46 -3.89 3.91
N VAL A 26 11.86 -2.92 3.22
CA VAL A 26 11.97 -1.50 3.56
C VAL A 26 11.27 -1.21 4.89
N VAL A 27 10.02 -1.63 5.07
CA VAL A 27 9.25 -1.33 6.29
C VAL A 27 9.85 -2.01 7.52
N LEU A 28 10.27 -3.27 7.42
CA LEU A 28 10.94 -3.97 8.53
C LEU A 28 12.33 -3.41 8.79
N GLY A 29 13.11 -3.11 7.73
CA GLY A 29 14.44 -2.53 7.84
C GLY A 29 14.39 -1.17 8.51
N PHE A 30 13.71 -0.18 7.92
CA PHE A 30 13.61 1.15 8.50
C PHE A 30 12.89 1.16 9.85
N GLY A 31 11.85 0.35 10.02
CA GLY A 31 11.15 0.21 11.31
C GLY A 31 12.08 -0.30 12.42
N SER A 32 12.95 -1.26 12.10
CA SER A 32 13.96 -1.77 13.03
C SER A 32 15.03 -0.72 13.34
N LEU A 33 15.53 0.02 12.33
CA LEU A 33 16.49 1.12 12.56
C LEU A 33 15.89 2.24 13.43
N ALA A 34 14.61 2.55 13.23
CA ALA A 34 13.89 3.55 14.02
C ALA A 34 13.43 3.05 15.40
N LYS A 35 13.74 1.78 15.77
CA LYS A 35 13.34 1.13 17.02
C LYS A 35 11.83 1.21 17.27
N LEU A 36 11.03 1.15 16.21
CA LEU A 36 9.58 1.18 16.32
C LEU A 36 9.07 -0.16 16.87
N PRO A 37 7.98 -0.14 17.65
CA PRO A 37 7.37 -1.37 18.12
C PRO A 37 6.81 -2.17 16.94
N MET A 38 6.86 -3.50 17.06
CA MET A 38 6.42 -4.40 15.99
C MET A 38 4.92 -4.21 15.67
N GLU A 39 4.11 -3.82 16.66
CA GLU A 39 2.71 -3.45 16.43
C GLU A 39 2.57 -2.33 15.40
N ALA A 40 3.36 -1.26 15.55
CA ALA A 40 3.31 -0.11 14.67
C ALA A 40 3.81 -0.47 13.26
N ILE A 41 4.91 -1.23 13.16
CA ILE A 41 5.50 -1.62 11.88
C ILE A 41 4.52 -2.50 11.07
N LEU A 42 3.92 -3.51 11.71
CA LEU A 42 2.98 -4.42 11.05
C LEU A 42 1.66 -3.73 10.72
N THR A 43 1.16 -2.90 11.64
CA THR A 43 -0.09 -2.14 11.40
C THR A 43 0.09 -1.13 10.28
N ALA A 44 1.23 -0.43 10.20
CA ALA A 44 1.54 0.48 9.10
C ALA A 44 1.69 -0.26 7.76
N SER A 45 2.34 -1.43 7.75
CA SER A 45 2.45 -2.26 6.55
C SER A 45 1.06 -2.69 6.04
N ASN A 46 0.19 -3.15 6.94
CA ASN A 46 -1.16 -3.55 6.57
C ASN A 46 -2.03 -2.35 6.16
N ALA A 47 -1.85 -1.18 6.78
CA ALA A 47 -2.56 0.04 6.39
C ALA A 47 -2.19 0.49 4.98
N ASN A 48 -0.94 0.28 4.55
CA ASN A 48 -0.48 0.60 3.20
C ASN A 48 -0.98 -0.40 2.14
N VAL A 49 -0.88 -1.71 2.41
CA VAL A 49 -1.20 -2.74 1.41
C VAL A 49 -2.67 -3.14 1.44
N GLY A 50 -3.22 -3.37 2.63
CA GLY A 50 -4.60 -3.81 2.83
C GLY A 50 -5.59 -2.66 3.07
N GLY A 51 -5.11 -1.46 3.37
CA GLY A 51 -5.94 -0.27 3.60
C GLY A 51 -6.37 -0.04 5.06
N PRO A 52 -7.09 1.07 5.33
CA PRO A 52 -7.39 1.54 6.69
C PRO A 52 -8.23 0.54 7.51
N ALA A 53 -9.26 -0.03 6.89
CA ALA A 53 -10.21 -0.92 7.56
C ALA A 53 -9.59 -2.27 7.92
N THR A 54 -8.74 -2.83 7.06
CA THR A 54 -8.07 -4.12 7.31
C THR A 54 -6.98 -3.98 8.38
N ALA A 55 -6.28 -2.84 8.42
CA ALA A 55 -5.31 -2.53 9.46
C ALA A 55 -5.98 -2.34 10.83
N ALA A 56 -7.10 -1.62 10.89
CA ALA A 56 -7.91 -1.50 12.11
C ALA A 56 -8.41 -2.87 12.59
N ALA A 57 -8.91 -3.70 11.68
CA ALA A 57 -9.36 -5.05 12.01
C ALA A 57 -8.21 -5.93 12.54
N MET A 58 -7.02 -5.85 11.95
CA MET A 58 -5.84 -6.57 12.43
C MET A 58 -5.41 -6.09 13.82
N ALA A 59 -5.38 -4.78 14.06
CA ALA A 59 -5.04 -4.21 15.36
C ALA A 59 -6.05 -4.66 16.44
N ALA A 60 -7.34 -4.66 16.12
CA ALA A 60 -8.37 -5.19 17.02
C ALA A 60 -8.19 -6.70 17.30
N ALA A 61 -7.94 -7.51 16.27
CA ALA A 61 -7.75 -8.96 16.39
C ALA A 61 -6.49 -9.34 17.18
N ARG A 62 -5.45 -8.50 17.16
CA ARG A 62 -4.21 -8.69 17.92
C ARG A 62 -4.25 -8.07 19.32
N GLY A 63 -5.34 -7.41 19.72
CA GLY A 63 -5.46 -6.74 21.02
C GLY A 63 -4.75 -5.38 21.09
N TRP A 64 -4.32 -4.83 19.96
CA TRP A 64 -3.64 -3.53 19.87
C TRP A 64 -4.65 -2.39 19.70
N SER A 65 -5.59 -2.27 20.63
CA SER A 65 -6.69 -1.29 20.54
C SER A 65 -6.22 0.16 20.38
N HIS A 66 -5.11 0.52 21.01
CA HIS A 66 -4.46 1.83 20.90
C HIS A 66 -3.93 2.14 19.48
N MET A 67 -3.74 1.13 18.63
CA MET A 67 -3.27 1.28 17.24
C MET A 67 -4.41 1.41 16.22
N ILE A 68 -5.67 1.16 16.60
CA ILE A 68 -6.82 1.22 15.67
C ILE A 68 -6.99 2.62 15.07
N ASN A 69 -7.02 3.65 15.91
CA ASN A 69 -7.18 5.04 15.45
C ASN A 69 -5.98 5.50 14.62
N PRO A 70 -4.71 5.29 15.06
CA PRO A 70 -3.53 5.55 14.23
C PRO A 70 -3.61 4.86 12.88
N ALA A 71 -3.96 3.57 12.82
CA ALA A 71 -4.03 2.79 11.58
C ALA A 71 -5.00 3.39 10.56
N MET A 72 -6.20 3.77 11.02
CA MET A 72 -7.22 4.36 10.16
C MET A 72 -6.81 5.72 9.63
N LEU A 73 -6.21 6.56 10.48
CA LEU A 73 -5.72 7.88 10.10
C LEU A 73 -4.58 7.77 9.09
N THR A 74 -3.54 6.98 9.39
CA THR A 74 -2.38 6.83 8.51
C THR A 74 -2.77 6.22 7.17
N GLY A 75 -3.66 5.22 7.18
CA GLY A 75 -4.16 4.59 5.96
C GLY A 75 -4.98 5.58 5.11
N SER A 76 -5.90 6.33 5.71
CA SER A 76 -6.78 7.24 4.97
C SER A 76 -6.02 8.44 4.41
N LEU A 77 -5.06 8.98 5.19
CA LEU A 77 -4.18 10.05 4.74
C LEU A 77 -3.29 9.57 3.58
N GLY A 78 -2.69 8.38 3.70
CA GLY A 78 -1.91 7.77 2.64
C GLY A 78 -2.74 7.60 1.36
N TYR A 79 -4.00 7.16 1.51
CA TYR A 79 -4.90 7.01 0.38
C TYR A 79 -5.25 8.34 -0.29
N ALA A 80 -5.54 9.38 0.49
CA ALA A 80 -5.84 10.72 -0.03
C ALA A 80 -4.66 11.30 -0.83
N ILE A 81 -3.45 11.22 -0.27
CA ILE A 81 -2.23 11.72 -0.91
C ILE A 81 -1.89 10.88 -2.14
N GLY A 82 -1.85 9.55 -2.00
CA GLY A 82 -1.50 8.63 -3.08
C GLY A 82 -2.46 8.72 -4.26
N THR A 83 -3.77 8.86 -3.99
CA THR A 83 -4.78 9.03 -5.04
C THR A 83 -4.61 10.37 -5.75
N ALA A 84 -4.39 11.46 -5.01
CA ALA A 84 -4.16 12.77 -5.61
C ALA A 84 -2.92 12.77 -6.52
N VAL A 85 -1.78 12.27 -6.00
CA VAL A 85 -0.53 12.18 -6.77
C VAL A 85 -0.67 11.27 -7.98
N GLY A 86 -1.26 10.08 -7.81
CA GLY A 86 -1.51 9.16 -8.92
C GLY A 86 -2.41 9.76 -9.99
N GLY A 87 -3.46 10.49 -9.59
CA GLY A 87 -4.32 11.24 -10.49
C GLY A 87 -3.57 12.33 -11.26
N SER A 88 -2.73 13.10 -10.57
CA SER A 88 -1.89 14.14 -11.20
C SER A 88 -0.89 13.55 -12.19
N VAL A 89 -0.21 12.45 -11.85
CA VAL A 89 0.71 11.75 -12.77
C VAL A 89 -0.04 11.19 -13.96
N GLY A 90 -1.22 10.59 -13.75
CA GLY A 90 -2.07 10.10 -14.83
C GLY A 90 -2.53 11.22 -15.76
N ALA A 91 -2.90 12.38 -15.22
CA ALA A 91 -3.24 13.56 -16.00
C ALA A 91 -2.03 14.11 -16.77
N PHE A 92 -0.86 14.19 -16.13
CA PHE A 92 0.38 14.61 -16.77
C PHE A 92 0.79 13.69 -17.92
N LEU A 93 0.70 12.37 -17.73
CA LEU A 93 1.05 11.40 -18.75
C LEU A 93 0.09 11.45 -19.95
N LYS A 94 -1.23 11.62 -19.68
CA LYS A 94 -2.24 11.84 -20.74
C LYS A 94 -2.00 13.14 -21.49
N TRP A 95 -1.58 14.19 -20.80
CA TRP A 95 -1.23 15.47 -21.41
C TRP A 95 0.02 15.39 -22.28
N TYR A 96 1.06 14.68 -21.81
CA TYR A 96 2.34 14.52 -22.51
C TYR A 96 2.24 13.55 -23.70
N TRP A 97 1.33 12.57 -23.64
CA TRP A 97 1.04 11.65 -24.73
C TRP A 97 -0.38 11.90 -25.32
N PRO A 98 -0.59 12.98 -26.08
CA PRO A 98 -1.90 13.30 -26.65
C PRO A 98 -2.30 12.41 -27.84
N LEU A 99 -1.46 11.46 -28.29
CA LEU A 99 -1.63 10.73 -29.56
C LEU A 99 -1.70 9.19 -29.44
N GLY A 100 -2.15 8.65 -28.30
CA GLY A 100 -2.30 7.20 -28.09
C GLY A 100 -3.58 6.56 -28.66
N VAL A 101 -4.24 7.21 -29.62
CA VAL A 101 -5.33 6.62 -30.40
C VAL A 101 -4.91 6.63 -31.87
N LEU A 102 -4.16 5.60 -32.26
CA LEU A 102 -4.22 4.95 -33.57
C LEU A 102 -4.05 3.44 -33.33
#